data_AF-A0A1M5L4Y7-F1
#
_entry.id   AF-A0A1M5L4Y7-F1
#
_cell.length_a   1.000
_cell.length_b   1.000
_cell.length_c   1.000
_cell.angle_alpha   90.00
_cell.angle_beta   90.00
_cell.angle_gamma   90.00
#
_symmetry.space_group_name_H-M   'P 1'
#
loop_
_entity.id
_entity.type
_entity.pdbx_description
1 polymer ?
#
loop_
_entity_poly.entity_id
_entity_poly.type
_entity_poly.pdbx_seq_one_letter_code
_entity_poly.pdbx_strand_id
1 'polypeptide(L)'
;MRVLMILIPENDVPGSKRDPAVRLERAAGPYYAFRDADVEVVLASPDGGPAVMKVASGGEASTEVMQRFERDKHAIDDFSDTLSLEQVYTDDFDAAFCVGLPDSVWRPEHKNSAGALISRLLGAGKPVAVMPSGIDLAPKGAGEGLLIVGDGSKSPIPAARALMGAVRQLQIKPEGNAT
;
A
#
# COMPACT_ATOMS: atom_id res chain seq x y z
N MET A 1 -3.62 -11.82 -10.46
CA MET A 1 -3.56 -10.39 -10.07
C MET A 1 -2.37 -10.22 -9.16
N ARG A 2 -1.56 -9.20 -9.39
CA ARG A 2 -0.37 -8.87 -8.60
C ARG A 2 -0.47 -7.46 -8.04
N VAL A 3 -0.36 -7.33 -6.71
CA VAL A 3 -0.51 -6.06 -5.99
C VAL A 3 0.83 -5.68 -5.37
N LEU A 4 1.26 -4.46 -5.65
CA LEU A 4 2.37 -3.83 -4.93
C LEU A 4 1.85 -3.23 -3.63
N MET A 5 2.38 -3.65 -2.49
CA MET A 5 2.07 -3.02 -1.20
C MET A 5 3.25 -2.18 -0.75
N ILE A 6 3.05 -0.87 -0.70
CA ILE A 6 4.09 0.12 -0.39
C ILE A 6 4.01 0.44 1.10
N LEU A 7 5.10 0.25 1.83
CA LEU A 7 5.20 0.43 3.27
C LEU A 7 6.02 1.68 3.58
N ILE A 8 5.34 2.75 4.02
CA ILE A 8 5.97 4.03 4.36
C ILE A 8 6.03 4.19 5.89
N PRO A 9 7.23 4.16 6.48
CA PRO A 9 7.40 4.37 7.91
C PRO A 9 6.95 5.78 8.34
N GLU A 10 6.28 5.88 9.50
CA GLU A 10 5.82 7.16 10.06
C GLU A 10 6.55 7.47 11.38
N ASN A 11 6.91 8.75 11.56
CA ASN A 11 7.36 9.29 12.84
C ASN A 11 6.15 9.59 13.73
N ASP A 12 6.18 9.14 14.98
CA ASP A 12 5.06 9.39 15.92
C ASP A 12 4.90 10.87 16.29
N VAL A 13 6.01 11.62 16.36
CA VAL A 13 6.04 13.03 16.78
C VAL A 13 7.22 13.74 16.09
N PRO A 14 7.04 14.98 15.58
CA PRO A 14 8.16 15.81 15.14
C PRO A 14 9.20 15.97 16.26
N GLY A 15 10.45 15.55 16.02
CA GLY A 15 11.53 15.56 17.01
C GLY A 15 11.68 14.29 17.86
N SER A 16 10.90 13.24 17.59
CA SER A 16 11.13 11.91 18.18
C SER A 16 12.51 11.37 17.77
N LYS A 17 13.20 10.74 18.73
CA LYS A 17 14.45 9.97 18.48
C LYS A 17 14.18 8.50 18.10
N ARG A 18 12.92 8.07 18.07
CA ARG A 18 12.57 6.71 17.63
C ARG A 18 12.61 6.67 16.12
N ASP A 19 13.13 5.57 15.59
CA ASP A 19 13.14 5.34 14.15
C ASP A 19 11.71 5.34 13.60
N PRO A 20 11.48 5.95 12.41
CA PRO A 20 10.23 5.82 11.69
C PRO A 20 9.85 4.33 11.55
N ALA A 21 8.56 4.01 11.77
CA ALA A 21 8.10 2.64 11.67
C ALA A 21 6.69 2.55 11.10
N VAL A 22 6.44 1.48 10.36
CA VAL A 22 5.13 1.15 9.80
C VAL A 22 4.30 0.50 10.89
N ARG A 23 3.05 0.93 11.03
CA ARG A 23 2.16 0.35 12.04
C ARG A 23 1.60 -0.98 11.54
N LEU A 24 1.92 -2.06 12.24
CA LEU A 24 1.58 -3.42 11.84
C LEU A 24 0.06 -3.63 11.76
N GLU A 25 -0.72 -3.02 12.64
CA GLU A 25 -2.18 -3.14 12.59
C GLU A 25 -2.81 -2.51 11.34
N ARG A 26 -2.12 -1.57 10.69
CA ARG A 26 -2.56 -0.98 9.40
C ARG A 26 -2.13 -1.82 8.20
N ALA A 27 -1.01 -2.54 8.30
CA ALA A 27 -0.43 -3.30 7.20
C ALA A 27 -0.93 -4.75 7.15
N ALA A 28 -1.01 -5.44 8.29
CA ALA A 28 -1.36 -6.86 8.32
C ALA A 28 -2.78 -7.13 7.80
N GLY A 29 -3.74 -6.27 8.11
CA GLY A 29 -5.13 -6.40 7.64
C GLY A 29 -5.26 -6.44 6.11
N PRO A 30 -4.83 -5.41 5.37
CA PRO A 30 -4.86 -5.42 3.90
C PRO A 30 -3.95 -6.51 3.30
N TYR A 31 -2.77 -6.77 3.87
CA TYR A 31 -1.90 -7.87 3.43
C TYR A 31 -2.65 -9.21 3.43
N TYR A 32 -3.31 -9.56 4.54
CA TYR A 32 -4.10 -10.79 4.61
C TYR A 32 -5.34 -10.75 3.75
N ALA A 33 -6.00 -9.60 3.60
CA ALA A 33 -7.13 -9.47 2.69
C ALA A 33 -6.77 -9.82 1.23
N PHE A 34 -5.55 -9.50 0.81
CA PHE A 34 -5.02 -9.89 -0.51
C PHE A 34 -4.65 -11.38 -0.55
N ARG A 35 -3.87 -11.86 0.42
CA ARG A 35 -3.39 -13.25 0.47
C ARG A 35 -4.54 -14.26 0.56
N ASP A 36 -5.57 -13.95 1.36
CA ASP A 36 -6.77 -14.79 1.50
C ASP A 36 -7.64 -14.81 0.23
N ALA A 37 -7.37 -13.92 -0.72
CA ALA A 37 -8.03 -13.84 -2.02
C ALA A 37 -7.12 -14.34 -3.17
N ASP A 38 -6.08 -15.11 -2.85
CA ASP A 38 -5.10 -15.67 -3.79
C ASP A 38 -4.41 -14.62 -4.67
N VAL A 39 -4.21 -13.43 -4.12
CA VAL A 39 -3.50 -12.33 -4.78
C VAL A 39 -2.02 -12.43 -4.47
N GLU A 40 -1.19 -12.31 -5.50
CA GLU A 40 0.25 -12.16 -5.31
C GLU A 40 0.53 -10.77 -4.74
N VAL A 41 1.16 -10.71 -3.57
CA VAL A 41 1.51 -9.46 -2.89
C VAL A 41 3.03 -9.31 -2.89
N VAL A 42 3.52 -8.19 -3.38
CA VAL A 42 4.95 -7.82 -3.31
C VAL A 42 5.07 -6.60 -2.42
N LEU A 43 5.98 -6.65 -1.45
CA LEU A 43 6.20 -5.55 -0.52
C LEU A 43 7.36 -4.67 -1.00
N ALA A 44 7.18 -3.35 -0.89
CA ALA A 44 8.25 -2.39 -1.12
C ALA A 44 8.29 -1.33 -0.02
N SER A 45 9.49 -0.88 0.32
CA SER A 45 9.76 0.22 1.27
C SER A 45 10.79 1.19 0.66
N PRO A 46 10.99 2.40 1.24
CA PRO A 46 11.92 3.40 0.68
C PRO A 46 13.28 2.83 0.26
N ASP A 47 13.95 2.14 1.19
CA ASP A 47 15.30 1.63 0.99
C ASP A 47 15.34 0.10 0.75
N GLY A 48 14.18 -0.58 0.81
CA GLY A 48 14.10 -2.03 0.74
C GLY A 48 14.63 -2.73 2.00
N GLY A 49 14.71 -4.05 1.95
CA GLY A 49 15.13 -4.88 3.09
C GLY A 49 14.05 -4.96 4.19
N PRO A 50 14.46 -5.16 5.46
CA PRO A 50 13.51 -5.36 6.55
C PRO A 50 12.69 -4.09 6.84
N ALA A 51 11.36 -4.19 6.70
CA ALA A 51 10.48 -3.10 7.09
C ALA A 51 10.50 -2.93 8.63
N VAL A 52 10.77 -1.71 9.09
CA VAL A 52 10.70 -1.39 10.53
C VAL A 52 9.22 -1.36 10.93
N MET A 53 8.75 -2.39 11.64
CA MET A 53 7.36 -2.52 12.08
C MET A 53 7.22 -2.13 13.55
N LYS A 54 6.10 -1.49 13.90
CA LYS A 54 5.69 -1.24 15.29
C LYS A 54 4.23 -1.62 15.53
N VAL A 55 3.92 -1.96 16.78
CA VAL A 55 2.55 -2.11 17.27
C VAL A 55 2.15 -0.84 18.03
N ALA A 56 0.90 -0.39 17.91
CA ALA A 56 0.42 0.76 18.66
C ALA A 56 0.65 0.62 20.17
N SER A 57 1.15 1.69 20.80
CA SER A 57 1.30 1.76 22.26
C SER A 57 -0.08 2.04 22.89
N GLY A 58 -0.55 1.19 23.80
CA GLY A 58 -1.78 1.48 24.58
C GLY A 58 -2.92 0.46 24.53
N GLY A 59 -2.66 -0.80 24.18
CA GLY A 59 -3.51 -1.90 24.67
C GLY A 59 -4.91 -2.02 24.07
N GLU A 60 -5.10 -1.74 22.78
CA GLU A 60 -6.17 -2.45 22.06
C GLU A 60 -5.64 -3.86 21.78
N ALA A 61 -6.34 -4.87 22.31
CA ALA A 61 -5.96 -6.27 22.29
C ALA A 61 -5.38 -6.70 20.93
N SER A 62 -4.37 -7.58 20.95
CA SER A 62 -3.85 -8.26 19.77
C SER A 62 -5.03 -8.81 18.97
N THR A 63 -5.39 -8.11 17.89
CA THR A 63 -6.51 -8.52 17.04
C THR A 63 -6.16 -9.88 16.44
N GLU A 64 -7.16 -10.63 15.98
CA GLU A 64 -6.92 -11.93 15.34
C GLU A 64 -5.87 -11.86 14.22
N VAL A 65 -5.84 -10.72 13.50
CA VAL A 65 -4.87 -10.38 12.47
C VAL A 65 -3.43 -10.30 13.03
N MET A 66 -3.24 -9.68 14.19
CA MET A 66 -1.93 -9.56 14.82
C MET A 66 -1.43 -10.91 15.33
N GLN A 67 -2.31 -11.70 15.96
CA GLN A 67 -1.97 -13.06 16.41
C GLN A 67 -1.65 -13.99 15.23
N ARG A 68 -2.33 -13.80 14.10
CA ARG A 68 -2.03 -14.50 12.85
C ARG A 68 -0.65 -14.13 12.34
N PHE A 69 -0.32 -12.84 12.29
CA PHE A 69 0.99 -12.35 11.84
C PHE A 69 2.15 -12.94 12.67
N GLU A 70 2.03 -12.95 13.99
CA GLU A 70 3.07 -13.52 14.88
C GLU A 70 3.38 -15.00 14.63
N ARG A 71 2.43 -15.74 14.04
CA ARG A 71 2.55 -17.19 13.78
C ARG A 71 2.84 -17.51 12.32
N ASP A 72 2.76 -16.52 11.44
CA ASP A 72 2.88 -16.69 10.01
C ASP A 72 4.29 -16.33 9.54
N LYS A 73 5.14 -17.36 9.46
CA LYS A 73 6.53 -17.19 8.99
C LYS A 73 6.62 -16.59 7.60
N HIS A 74 5.69 -16.93 6.70
CA HIS A 74 5.71 -16.38 5.35
C HIS A 74 5.42 -14.89 5.36
N ALA A 75 4.45 -14.43 6.15
CA ALA A 75 4.20 -13.01 6.31
C ALA A 75 5.40 -12.30 6.94
N ILE A 76 6.03 -12.89 7.96
CA ILE A 76 7.22 -12.32 8.60
C ILE A 76 8.37 -12.21 7.59
N ASP A 77 8.60 -13.24 6.77
CA ASP A 77 9.64 -13.27 5.75
C ASP A 77 9.39 -12.19 4.67
N ASP A 78 8.16 -12.08 4.16
CA ASP A 78 7.81 -11.05 3.16
C ASP A 78 8.08 -9.64 3.70
N PHE A 79 7.70 -9.36 4.95
CA PHE A 79 7.95 -8.05 5.59
C PHE A 79 9.43 -7.81 5.94
N SER A 80 10.25 -8.87 5.97
CA SER A 80 11.69 -8.79 6.23
C SER A 80 12.52 -8.61 4.96
N ASP A 81 11.95 -8.84 3.78
CA ASP A 81 12.64 -8.76 2.49
C ASP A 81 11.86 -7.92 1.47
N THR A 82 11.71 -6.63 1.76
CA THR A 82 10.99 -5.72 0.86
C THR A 82 11.87 -5.23 -0.29
N LEU A 83 11.28 -4.99 -1.46
CA LEU A 83 11.95 -4.26 -2.54
C LEU A 83 12.19 -2.80 -2.12
N SER A 84 13.27 -2.20 -2.59
CA SER A 84 13.39 -0.74 -2.59
C SER A 84 12.44 -0.13 -3.63
N LEU A 85 12.00 1.11 -3.44
CA LEU A 85 11.11 1.79 -4.40
C LEU A 85 11.74 1.96 -5.79
N GLU A 86 13.08 1.94 -5.87
CA GLU A 86 13.84 2.01 -7.11
C GLU A 86 13.77 0.72 -7.94
N GLN A 87 13.59 -0.42 -7.29
CA GLN A 87 13.50 -1.73 -7.94
C GLN A 87 12.11 -2.02 -8.51
N VAL A 88 11.14 -1.15 -8.26
CA VAL A 88 9.75 -1.35 -8.68
C VAL A 88 9.52 -0.85 -10.11
N TYR A 89 9.13 -1.77 -10.99
CA TYR A 89 8.59 -1.46 -12.31
C TYR A 89 7.07 -1.52 -12.28
N THR A 90 6.39 -0.45 -12.71
CA THR A 90 4.93 -0.32 -12.56
C THR A 90 4.13 -1.32 -13.38
N ASP A 91 4.70 -1.79 -14.49
CA ASP A 91 4.03 -2.71 -15.42
C ASP A 91 3.91 -4.13 -14.86
N ASP A 92 4.73 -4.46 -13.86
CA ASP A 92 4.70 -5.74 -13.16
C ASP A 92 3.47 -5.89 -12.25
N PHE A 93 2.72 -4.80 -12.02
CA PHE A 93 1.63 -4.76 -11.05
C PHE A 93 0.31 -4.38 -11.69
N ASP A 94 -0.77 -4.98 -11.19
CA ASP A 94 -2.14 -4.63 -11.58
C ASP A 94 -2.67 -3.44 -10.77
N ALA A 95 -2.22 -3.31 -9.52
CA ALA A 95 -2.62 -2.25 -8.61
C ALA A 95 -1.58 -2.05 -7.50
N ALA A 96 -1.72 -0.97 -6.73
CA ALA A 96 -0.89 -0.72 -5.57
C ALA A 96 -1.69 -0.32 -4.31
N PHE A 97 -1.16 -0.67 -3.14
CA PHE A 97 -1.73 -0.34 -1.84
C PHE A 97 -0.64 0.27 -0.94
N CYS A 98 -0.71 1.57 -0.69
CA CYS A 98 0.21 2.29 0.17
C CYS A 98 -0.30 2.32 1.61
N VAL A 99 0.51 1.80 2.53
CA VAL A 99 0.34 1.95 3.98
C VAL A 99 1.32 3.01 4.47
N GLY A 100 0.79 4.03 5.11
CA GLY A 100 1.53 5.19 5.56
C GLY A 100 1.28 6.40 4.67
N LEU A 101 1.76 7.55 5.12
CA LEU A 101 1.67 8.81 4.40
C LEU A 101 2.80 8.90 3.37
N PRO A 102 2.52 8.75 2.05
CA PRO A 102 3.51 9.13 1.06
C PRO A 102 3.73 10.64 1.18
N ASP A 103 4.96 11.10 0.92
CA ASP A 103 5.19 12.50 0.57
C ASP A 103 4.19 12.93 -0.51
N SER A 104 3.90 14.23 -0.60
CA SER A 104 2.88 14.75 -1.53
C SER A 104 3.01 14.07 -2.89
N VAL A 105 1.99 13.28 -3.26
CA VAL A 105 1.97 12.51 -4.52
C VAL A 105 2.23 13.42 -5.73
N TRP A 106 1.96 14.73 -5.57
CA TRP A 106 2.08 15.77 -6.57
C TRP A 106 3.30 16.68 -6.44
N ARG A 107 4.10 16.52 -5.37
CA ARG A 107 5.42 17.14 -5.21
C ARG A 107 6.47 16.03 -5.08
N PRO A 108 6.85 15.40 -6.20
CA PRO A 108 7.96 14.46 -6.19
C PRO A 108 9.27 15.24 -6.02
N GLU A 109 9.62 15.54 -4.77
CA GLU A 109 10.89 16.18 -4.43
C GLU A 109 12.07 15.28 -4.85
N HIS A 110 11.80 13.96 -4.87
CA HIS A 110 12.71 12.90 -5.28
C HIS A 110 12.01 11.92 -6.23
N LYS A 111 12.70 11.51 -7.31
CA LYS A 111 12.17 10.53 -8.30
C LYS A 111 11.86 9.16 -7.69
N ASN A 112 12.51 8.84 -6.58
CA ASN A 112 12.43 7.54 -5.92
C ASN A 112 11.54 7.59 -4.68
N SER A 113 10.71 8.64 -4.52
CA SER A 113 9.74 8.71 -3.43
C SER A 113 8.49 7.87 -3.70
N ALA A 114 7.77 7.55 -2.63
CA ALA A 114 6.47 6.87 -2.70
C ALA A 114 5.46 7.68 -3.54
N GLY A 115 5.44 9.01 -3.37
CA GLY A 115 4.60 9.90 -4.15
C GLY A 115 4.90 9.83 -5.66
N ALA A 116 6.18 9.76 -6.03
CA ALA A 116 6.60 9.60 -7.43
C ALA A 116 6.21 8.23 -8.00
N LEU A 117 6.33 7.16 -7.22
CA LEU A 117 5.90 5.81 -7.62
C LEU A 117 4.36 5.73 -7.79
N ILE A 118 3.60 6.28 -6.84
CA ILE A 118 2.14 6.35 -6.92
C ILE A 118 1.71 7.15 -8.16
N SER A 119 2.34 8.30 -8.42
CA SER A 119 2.08 9.09 -9.63
C SER A 119 2.33 8.29 -10.92
N ARG A 120 3.39 7.49 -10.98
CA ARG A 120 3.69 6.62 -12.13
C ARG A 120 2.64 5.52 -12.32
N LEU A 121 2.23 4.86 -11.23
CA LEU A 121 1.18 3.84 -11.24
C LEU A 121 -0.15 4.40 -11.74
N LEU A 122 -0.58 5.55 -11.20
CA LEU A 122 -1.79 6.24 -11.62
C LEU A 122 -1.72 6.69 -13.08
N GLY A 123 -0.56 7.22 -13.52
CA GLY A 123 -0.33 7.59 -14.93
C GLY A 123 -0.36 6.38 -15.88
N ALA A 124 -0.05 5.18 -15.39
CA ALA A 124 -0.18 3.92 -16.12
C ALA A 124 -1.60 3.32 -16.05
N GLY A 125 -2.59 4.07 -15.55
CA GLY A 125 -3.98 3.62 -15.43
C GLY A 125 -4.22 2.58 -14.32
N LYS A 126 -3.25 2.38 -13.42
CA LYS A 126 -3.35 1.38 -12.35
C LYS A 126 -4.17 1.94 -11.18
N PRO A 127 -5.10 1.15 -10.61
CA PRO A 127 -5.73 1.50 -9.34
C PRO A 127 -4.71 1.57 -8.19
N VAL A 128 -4.82 2.60 -7.35
CA VAL A 128 -3.98 2.78 -6.16
C VAL A 128 -4.85 3.12 -4.94
N ALA A 129 -4.58 2.47 -3.82
CA ALA A 129 -5.14 2.84 -2.51
C ALA A 129 -4.05 3.44 -1.60
N VAL A 130 -4.38 4.46 -0.80
CA VAL A 130 -3.46 5.08 0.17
C VAL A 130 -4.12 5.24 1.55
N MET A 131 -3.51 4.67 2.59
CA MET A 131 -4.07 4.58 3.95
C MET A 131 -2.99 4.74 5.05
N PRO A 132 -3.20 5.57 6.09
CA PRO A 132 -4.19 6.63 6.14
C PRO A 132 -3.85 7.69 5.08
N SER A 133 -4.85 8.42 4.61
CA SER A 133 -4.63 9.56 3.72
C SER A 133 -4.68 10.86 4.52
N GLY A 134 -3.51 11.47 4.72
CA GLY A 134 -3.35 12.91 4.96
C GLY A 134 -3.01 13.66 3.67
N ILE A 135 -3.24 13.05 2.49
CA ILE A 135 -2.84 13.60 1.20
C ILE A 135 -3.61 14.90 0.93
N ASP A 136 -2.87 15.98 0.69
CA ASP A 136 -3.37 17.17 0.01
C ASP A 136 -3.62 16.81 -1.46
N LEU A 137 -4.87 16.54 -1.82
CA LEU A 137 -5.28 16.19 -3.18
C LEU A 137 -5.15 17.44 -4.07
N ALA A 138 -3.98 17.60 -4.70
CA ALA A 138 -3.72 18.65 -5.68
C ALA A 138 -4.50 18.38 -7.00
N PRO A 139 -4.58 19.33 -7.95
CA PRO A 139 -5.52 19.28 -9.08
C PRO A 139 -5.27 18.16 -10.11
N LYS A 140 -4.19 17.39 -9.98
CA LYS A 140 -3.87 16.28 -10.89
C LYS A 140 -4.71 15.01 -10.63
N GLY A 141 -5.31 14.87 -9.45
CA GLY A 141 -6.27 13.81 -9.15
C GLY A 141 -5.74 12.40 -9.45
N ALA A 142 -6.60 11.45 -9.84
CA ALA A 142 -6.17 10.07 -10.11
C ALA A 142 -5.45 9.89 -11.46
N GLY A 143 -5.24 10.95 -12.26
CA GLY A 143 -4.79 10.81 -13.65
C GLY A 143 -5.70 9.88 -14.45
N GLU A 144 -5.09 8.94 -15.18
CA GLU A 144 -5.78 7.89 -15.95
C GLU A 144 -6.19 6.68 -15.08
N GLY A 145 -5.79 6.64 -13.81
CA GLY A 145 -6.03 5.54 -12.89
C GLY A 145 -7.24 5.75 -11.98
N LEU A 146 -7.27 4.98 -10.89
CA LEU A 146 -8.26 5.11 -9.82
C LEU A 146 -7.53 5.32 -8.49
N LEU A 147 -7.92 6.34 -7.74
CA LEU A 147 -7.34 6.62 -6.42
C LEU A 147 -8.36 6.38 -5.31
N ILE A 148 -8.03 5.47 -4.37
CA ILE A 148 -8.83 5.16 -3.19
C ILE A 148 -8.12 5.74 -1.97
N VAL A 149 -8.77 6.67 -1.26
CA VAL A 149 -8.22 7.31 -0.05
C VAL A 149 -9.10 7.03 1.16
N GLY A 150 -8.49 6.98 2.34
CA GLY A 150 -9.21 6.85 3.60
C GLY A 150 -8.27 7.09 4.78
N ASP A 151 -8.80 7.64 5.87
CA ASP A 151 -8.04 8.06 7.06
C ASP A 151 -8.40 7.25 8.33
N GLY A 152 -9.58 6.63 8.34
CA GLY A 152 -10.06 5.80 9.45
C GLY A 152 -9.21 4.55 9.71
N SER A 153 -9.06 4.18 10.99
CA SER A 153 -8.34 2.97 11.42
C SER A 153 -8.93 1.67 10.88
N LYS A 154 -10.23 1.66 10.54
CA LYS A 154 -10.95 0.51 9.96
C LYS A 154 -10.97 0.49 8.44
N SER A 155 -10.48 1.55 7.79
CA SER A 155 -10.49 1.71 6.33
C SER A 155 -9.57 0.77 5.54
N PRO A 156 -8.43 0.26 6.06
CA PRO A 156 -7.50 -0.52 5.25
C PRO A 156 -8.08 -1.79 4.61
N ILE A 157 -8.84 -2.59 5.36
CA ILE A 157 -9.42 -3.85 4.83
C ILE A 157 -10.50 -3.58 3.77
N PRO A 158 -11.50 -2.71 3.99
CA PRO A 158 -12.44 -2.31 2.95
C PRO A 158 -11.76 -1.72 1.71
N ALA A 159 -10.71 -0.92 1.89
CA ALA A 159 -9.96 -0.36 0.76
C ALA A 159 -9.25 -1.43 -0.06
N ALA A 160 -8.63 -2.44 0.58
CA ALA A 160 -8.01 -3.56 -0.11
C ALA A 160 -9.05 -4.33 -0.94
N ARG A 161 -10.24 -4.58 -0.36
CA ARG A 161 -11.36 -5.22 -1.08
C ARG A 161 -11.86 -4.39 -2.27
N ALA A 162 -12.01 -3.08 -2.08
CA ALA A 162 -12.42 -2.16 -3.15
C ALA A 162 -11.38 -2.14 -4.28
N LEU A 163 -10.09 -2.11 -3.94
CA LEU A 163 -8.99 -2.15 -4.90
C LEU A 163 -9.04 -3.42 -5.76
N MET A 164 -9.16 -4.60 -5.13
CA MET A 164 -9.30 -5.87 -5.86
C MET A 164 -10.55 -5.89 -6.75
N GLY A 165 -11.67 -5.34 -6.27
CA GLY A 165 -12.91 -5.21 -7.04
C GLY A 165 -12.72 -4.37 -8.29
N ALA A 166 -12.04 -3.23 -8.17
CA ALA A 166 -11.73 -2.35 -9.29
C ALA A 166 -10.85 -3.04 -10.34
N VAL A 167 -9.77 -3.72 -9.92
CA VAL A 167 -8.89 -4.45 -10.85
C VAL A 167 -9.67 -5.51 -11.63
N ARG A 168 -10.51 -6.31 -10.94
CA ARG A 168 -11.33 -7.34 -11.59
C ARG A 168 -12.26 -6.73 -12.64
N GLN A 169 -12.89 -5.59 -12.36
CA GLN A 169 -13.75 -4.91 -13.33
C GLN A 169 -12.97 -4.37 -14.54
N LEU A 170 -11.77 -3.81 -14.32
CA LEU A 170 -10.92 -3.30 -15.41
C LEU A 170 -10.39 -4.42 -16.31
N GLN A 171 -10.22 -5.64 -15.77
CA GLN A 171 -9.83 -6.83 -16.54
C GLN A 171 -11.00 -7.43 -17.34
N ILE A 172 -12.25 -7.17 -16.93
CA ILE A 172 -13.44 -7.51 -17.70
C ILE A 172 -13.65 -6.42 -18.77
N LYS A 173 -12.79 -6.40 -19.81
CA LYS A 173 -13.13 -5.67 -21.04
C LYS A 173 -14.27 -6.41 -21.72
N PRO A 174 -15.36 -5.74 -22.17
CA PRO A 174 -16.27 -6.36 -23.11
C PRO A 174 -15.46 -6.61 -24.39
N GLU A 175 -15.46 -7.84 -24.89
CA GLU A 175 -15.08 -8.09 -26.28
C GLU A 175 -15.97 -7.18 -27.12
N GLY A 176 -15.36 -6.16 -27.72
CA GLY A 176 -16.05 -5.28 -28.64
C GLY A 176 -16.58 -6.13 -29.78
N ASN A 177 -17.90 -6.13 -29.93
CA ASN A 177 -18.56 -6.38 -31.21
C ASN A 177 -17.86 -5.53 -32.29
N ALA A 178 -16.92 -6.14 -33.00
CA ALA A 178 -16.53 -5.68 -34.32
C ALA A 178 -17.58 -6.22 -35.30
N THR A 179 -18.66 -5.46 -35.46
CA THR A 179 -19.47 -5.47 -36.69
C THR A 179 -18.79 -4.68 -37.78
#